data_AF-A0A1G1HV65-F1
#
_entry.id   AF-A0A1G1HV65-F1
#
_cell.length_a   1.000
_cell.length_b   1.000
_cell.length_c   1.000
_cell.angle_alpha   90.00
_cell.angle_beta   90.00
_cell.angle_gamma   90.00
#
_symmetry.space_group_name_H-M   'P 1'
#
loop_
_entity.id
_entity.type
_entity.pdbx_description
1 polymer ?
#
loop_
_entity_poly.entity_id
_entity_poly.type
_entity_poly.pdbx_seq_one_letter_code
_entity_poly.pdbx_strand_id
1 'polypeptide(L)' 'MRRFNIAILGLVLFSLFSMDAGTAAAAPVAVGSKAPDFKTTDHDGRSVTLSGLRHGRKLVLVFYRGEF' A
#
# COMPACT_ATOMS: atom_id res chain seq x y z
N MET A 1 -32.40 30.85 -21.82
CA MET A 1 -30.99 30.78 -21.36
C MET A 1 -30.93 30.00 -20.05
N ARG A 2 -30.42 28.76 -20.06
CA ARG A 2 -30.32 27.89 -18.87
C ARG A 2 -29.18 28.41 -17.98
N ARG A 3 -29.48 28.82 -16.74
CA ARG A 3 -28.45 29.21 -15.75
C ARG A 3 -27.72 27.96 -15.29
N PHE A 4 -26.48 27.78 -15.74
CA PHE A 4 -25.65 26.63 -15.36
C PHE A 4 -25.22 26.80 -13.89
N ASN A 5 -25.56 25.84 -13.03
CA ASN A 5 -25.32 25.94 -11.59
C ASN A 5 -23.91 25.45 -11.24
N ILE A 6 -22.95 26.37 -11.18
CA ILE A 6 -21.53 26.10 -10.94
C ILE A 6 -21.30 25.36 -9.62
N ALA A 7 -22.16 25.56 -8.62
CA ALA A 7 -22.08 24.88 -7.33
C ALA A 7 -22.26 23.35 -7.46
N ILE A 8 -23.11 22.89 -8.39
CA ILE A 8 -23.34 21.46 -8.62
C ILE A 8 -22.12 20.84 -9.32
N LEU A 9 -21.51 21.57 -10.26
CA LEU A 9 -20.30 21.12 -10.94
C LEU A 9 -19.12 20.99 -9.97
N GLY A 10 -18.97 21.93 -9.04
CA GLY A 10 -17.96 21.88 -7.98
C GLY A 10 -18.16 20.70 -7.02
N LEU A 11 -19.41 20.44 -6.60
CA LEU A 11 -19.73 19.31 -5.73
C LEU A 11 -19.43 17.96 -6.40
N VAL A 12 -19.74 17.82 -7.69
CA VAL A 12 -19.49 16.59 -8.46
C VAL A 12 -17.99 16.35 -8.66
N LEU A 13 -17.23 17.39 -9.03
CA LEU A 13 -15.77 17.30 -9.16
C LEU A 13 -15.08 16.94 -7.83
N PHE A 14 -15.54 17.51 -6.71
CA PHE A 14 -15.01 17.19 -5.38
C PHE A 14 -15.31 15.74 -4.97
N SER A 15 -16.51 15.25 -5.25
CA SER A 15 -16.93 13.88 -4.95
C SER A 15 -16.14 12.83 -5.72
N LEU A 16 -15.79 13.13 -6.99
CA LEU A 16 -14.98 12.22 -7.83
C LEU A 16 -13.50 12.15 -7.39
N PHE A 17 -12.99 13.17 -6.70
CA PHE A 17 -11.63 13.20 -6.18
C PHE A 17 -11.49 12.62 -4.77
N SER A 18 -12.58 12.51 -4.01
CA SER A 18 -12.55 12.16 -2.58
C SER A 18 -12.55 10.66 -2.28
N MET A 19 -12.43 9.80 -3.28
CA MET A 19 -12.27 8.35 -3.08
C MET A 19 -10.80 8.00 -2.82
N ASP A 20 -10.27 8.50 -1.70
CA ASP A 20 -9.09 7.90 -1.09
C ASP A 20 -9.58 6.68 -0.30
N ALA A 21 -9.45 5.50 -0.91
CA ALA A 21 -9.78 4.25 -0.27
C ALA A 21 -8.79 4.02 0.86
N GLY A 22 -9.15 4.49 2.05
CA GLY A 22 -8.40 4.28 3.28
C GLY A 22 -7.91 2.84 3.34
N THR A 23 -6.59 2.67 3.34
CA THR A 23 -5.95 1.36 3.28
C THR A 23 -6.36 0.59 4.52
N ALA A 24 -7.27 -0.38 4.36
CA ALA A 24 -7.65 -1.26 5.46
C ALA A 24 -6.37 -1.88 6.02
N ALA A 25 -6.13 -1.70 7.32
CA ALA A 25 -4.95 -2.25 7.98
C ALA A 25 -4.90 -3.76 7.73
N ALA A 26 -3.82 -4.24 7.11
CA ALA A 26 -3.65 -5.65 6.82
C ALA A 26 -3.66 -6.46 8.13
N ALA A 27 -4.44 -7.54 8.16
CA ALA A 27 -4.48 -8.42 9.31
C ALA A 27 -3.09 -9.05 9.57
N PRO A 28 -2.71 -9.30 10.84
CA PRO A 28 -1.47 -9.99 11.16
C PRO A 28 -1.39 -11.37 10.49
N VAL A 29 -0.20 -11.75 10.02
CA VAL A 29 0.04 -13.06 9.40
C VAL A 29 -0.02 -14.15 10.48
N ALA A 30 -0.89 -15.14 10.29
CA ALA A 30 -1.03 -16.26 11.21
C ALA A 30 0.18 -17.22 11.15
N VAL A 31 0.54 -17.82 12.30
CA VAL A 31 1.58 -18.85 12.37
C VAL A 31 1.21 -20.06 11.49
N GLY A 32 2.20 -20.59 10.78
CA GLY A 32 2.02 -21.73 9.87
C GLY A 32 1.44 -21.36 8.49
N SER A 33 0.91 -20.15 8.33
CA SER A 33 0.47 -19.66 7.03
C SER A 33 1.66 -19.34 6.11
N LYS A 34 1.44 -19.40 4.80
CA LYS A 34 2.44 -18.99 3.82
C LYS A 34 2.64 -17.47 3.93
N ALA A 35 3.86 -17.04 4.21
CA ALA A 35 4.22 -15.63 4.19
C ALA A 35 3.86 -15.00 2.81
N PRO A 36 3.12 -13.88 2.79
CA PRO A 36 2.83 -13.15 1.57
C PRO A 36 4.11 -12.69 0.89
N ASP A 37 4.14 -12.71 -0.44
CA ASP A 37 5.24 -12.08 -1.17
C ASP A 37 5.01 -10.57 -1.18
N PHE A 38 6.08 -9.80 -0.97
CA PHE A 38 6.05 -8.35 -1.05
C PHE A 38 7.33 -7.86 -1.70
N LYS A 39 7.27 -6.66 -2.27
CA LYS A 39 8.38 -5.97 -2.91
C LYS A 39 8.74 -4.75 -2.08
N THR A 40 10.03 -4.55 -1.85
CA THR A 40 10.56 -3.37 -1.17
C THR A 40 11.88 -2.95 -1.83
N THR A 41 12.43 -1.85 -1.35
CA THR A 41 13.74 -1.34 -1.77
C THR A 41 14.78 -1.67 -0.70
N ASP A 42 15.95 -2.14 -1.11
CA ASP A 42 17.09 -2.34 -0.20
C ASP A 42 17.87 -1.03 0.04
N HIS A 43 18.96 -1.11 0.81
CA HIS A 43 19.80 0.03 1.15
C HIS A 43 20.56 0.63 -0.05
N ASP A 44 20.72 -0.13 -1.14
CA ASP A 44 21.36 0.30 -2.38
C ASP A 44 20.34 0.85 -3.40
N GLY A 45 19.07 0.96 -3.01
CA GLY A 45 18.00 1.40 -3.91
C GLY A 45 17.50 0.32 -4.85
N ARG A 46 17.93 -0.94 -4.70
CA ARG A 46 17.49 -2.04 -5.58
C ARG A 46 16.14 -2.58 -5.13
N SER A 47 15.32 -2.95 -6.10
CA SER A 47 14.07 -3.64 -5.85
C SER A 47 14.33 -5.10 -5.46
N VAL A 48 13.78 -5.52 -4.32
CA VAL A 48 13.89 -6.90 -3.81
C VAL A 48 12.51 -7.46 -3.46
N THR A 49 12.34 -8.78 -3.58
CA THR A 49 11.12 -9.49 -3.14
C THR A 49 11.43 -10.52 -2.08
N LEU A 50 10.46 -10.84 -1.22
CA LEU A 50 10.62 -11.90 -0.22
C LEU A 50 10.93 -13.25 -0.88
N SER A 51 10.20 -13.59 -1.94
CA SER A 51 10.42 -14.82 -2.73
C SER A 51 11.82 -14.90 -3.31
N GLY A 52 12.35 -13.78 -3.81
CA GLY A 52 13.71 -13.68 -4.35
C GLY A 52 14.79 -13.94 -3.31
N LEU A 53 14.59 -13.52 -2.06
CA LEU A 53 15.57 -13.73 -0.98
C LEU A 53 15.53 -15.16 -0.40
N ARG A 54 14.40 -15.85 -0.54
CA ARG A 54 14.09 -17.05 0.24
C ARG A 54 14.89 -18.28 -0.16
N HIS A 55 15.37 -18.44 -1.41
CA HIS A 55 16.30 -19.48 -1.89
C HIS A 55 16.40 -20.81 -1.07
N GLY A 56 15.27 -21.40 -0.64
CA GLY A 56 15.24 -22.58 0.24
C GLY A 56 15.68 -22.38 1.71
N ARG A 57 16.02 -21.17 2.13
CA ARG A 57 16.50 -20.82 3.48
C ARG A 57 15.38 -20.25 4.36
N LYS A 58 15.57 -20.33 5.67
CA LYS A 58 14.75 -19.63 6.66
C LYS A 58 15.12 -18.14 6.65
N LEU A 59 14.12 -17.28 6.76
CA LEU A 59 14.27 -15.82 6.79
C LEU A 59 13.66 -15.30 8.09
N VAL A 60 14.27 -14.26 8.66
CA VAL A 60 13.73 -13.49 9.79
C VAL A 60 13.48 -12.08 9.28
N LEU A 61 12.26 -11.58 9.46
CA LEU A 61 11.89 -10.20 9.11
C LEU A 61 11.78 -9.41 10.40
N VAL A 62 12.52 -8.30 10.46
CA VAL A 62 12.47 -7.37 11.58
C VAL A 62 11.89 -6.05 11.05
N PHE A 63 10.73 -5.68 11.56
CA PHE A 63 10.09 -4.41 11.25
C PHE A 63 10.52 -3.37 12.28
N TYR A 64 11.31 -2.39 11.85
CA TYR A 64 11.64 -1.24 12.68
C TYR A 64 10.58 -0.16 12.47
N ARG A 65 10.16 0.49 13.56
CA ARG A 65 9.41 1.74 13.45
C ARG A 65 10.39 2.78 12.91
N GLY A 66 9.99 3.54 11.89
CA GLY A 66 10.89 4.49 11.23
C GLY A 66 11.48 5.47 12.24
N GLU A 67 12.80 5.46 12.35
CA GLU A 67 13.63 6.61 12.70
C GLU A 67 14.55 6.75 11.47
N PHE A 68 14.30 7.77 10.66
CA PHE A 68 15.14 8.13 9.51
C PHE A 68 15.65 9.54 9.76
#